data_AF-A0A815TI84-F1
#
_entry.id   AF-A0A815TI84-F1
#
_cell.length_a   1.000
_cell.length_b   1.000
_cell.length_c   1.000
_cell.angle_alpha   90.00
_cell.angle_beta   90.00
_cell.angle_gamma   90.00
#
_symmetry.space_group_name_H-M   'P 1'
#
loop_
_entity.id
_entity.type
_entity.pdbx_description
1 polymer ?
#
loop_
_entity_poly.entity_id
_entity_poly.type
_entity_poly.pdbx_seq_one_letter_code
_entity_poly.pdbx_strand_id
1 'polypeptide(L)'
;MYYRQEQYADALPCYLKSLEIELMCLPENHPTIAVTHFNIATTYTGLGRLDEAIVSTERSIEQLLKTLPPNHSEGIENRSYIDKIKRKKILKGLFDTNTTNF
;
A
#
# COMPACT_ATOMS: atom_id res chain seq x y z
N MET A 1 12.46 -8.80 13.71
CA MET A 1 12.07 -8.09 12.47
C MET A 1 12.29 -8.93 11.22
N TYR A 2 13.24 -9.87 11.20
CA TYR A 2 13.51 -10.74 10.04
C TYR A 2 12.34 -11.64 9.61
N TYR A 3 11.73 -12.38 10.54
CA TYR A 3 10.62 -13.31 10.21
C TYR A 3 9.42 -12.63 9.52
N ARG A 4 9.07 -11.39 9.93
CA ARG A 4 7.99 -10.65 9.29
C ARG A 4 8.37 -10.17 7.89
N GLN A 5 9.60 -9.72 7.68
CA GLN A 5 10.07 -9.28 6.35
C GLN A 5 10.10 -10.43 5.35
N GLU A 6 10.52 -11.62 5.78
CA GLU A 6 10.53 -12.84 4.96
C GLU A 6 9.13 -13.22 4.51
N GLN A 7 8.15 -13.24 5.43
CA GLN A 7 6.75 -13.49 5.09
C GLN A 7 6.14 -12.45 4.13
N TYR A 8 6.53 -11.17 4.24
CA TYR A 8 6.07 -10.14 3.31
C TYR A 8 6.76 -10.26 1.94
N ALA A 9 8.03 -10.68 1.90
CA ALA A 9 8.75 -10.90 0.65
C ALA A 9 8.13 -12.04 -0.16
N ASP A 10 7.66 -13.09 0.52
CA ASP A 10 6.96 -14.21 -0.12
C ASP A 10 5.51 -13.88 -0.52
N ALA A 11 4.84 -12.99 0.22
CA ALA A 11 3.46 -12.60 -0.06
C ALA A 11 3.33 -11.61 -1.23
N LEU A 12 4.33 -10.75 -1.45
CA LEU A 12 4.28 -9.71 -2.48
C LEU A 12 4.07 -10.27 -3.91
N PRO A 13 4.82 -11.29 -4.36
CA PRO A 13 4.59 -11.91 -5.68
C PRO A 13 3.18 -12.46 -5.85
N CYS A 14 2.60 -13.03 -4.79
CA CYS A 14 1.25 -13.57 -4.82
C CYS A 14 0.21 -12.47 -5.07
N TYR A 15 0.29 -11.34 -4.36
CA TYR A 15 -0.62 -10.22 -4.57
C TYR A 15 -0.42 -9.53 -5.92
N LEU A 16 0.81 -9.41 -6.41
CA LEU A 16 1.08 -8.86 -7.74
C LEU A 16 0.48 -9.74 -8.85
N LYS A 17 0.59 -11.07 -8.71
CA LYS A 17 -0.03 -12.01 -9.65
C LYS A 17 -1.56 -11.99 -9.57
N SER A 18 -2.12 -11.86 -8.37
CA SER A 18 -3.57 -11.67 -8.19
C SER A 18 -4.05 -10.42 -8.91
N LEU A 19 -3.34 -9.30 -8.73
CA LEU A 19 -3.66 -8.03 -9.39
C LEU A 19 -3.64 -8.17 -10.92
N GLU A 20 -2.64 -8.84 -11.47
CA GLU A 20 -2.55 -9.09 -12.92
C GLU A 20 -3.78 -9.87 -13.43
N ILE A 21 -4.17 -10.94 -12.74
CA ILE A 21 -5.35 -11.75 -13.10
C ILE A 21 -6.64 -10.92 -12.96
N GLU A 22 -6.78 -10.18 -11.87
CA GLU A 22 -7.94 -9.31 -11.61
C GLU A 22 -8.10 -8.25 -12.71
N LEU A 23 -7.00 -7.61 -13.14
CA LEU A 23 -7.03 -6.62 -14.22
C LEU A 23 -7.38 -7.23 -15.59
N MET A 24 -7.15 -8.53 -15.80
CA MET A 24 -7.55 -9.23 -17.02
C MET A 24 -9.00 -9.73 -16.99
N CYS A 25 -9.47 -10.16 -15.81
CA CYS A 25 -10.75 -10.87 -15.68
C CYS A 25 -11.90 -10.00 -15.18
N LEU A 26 -11.62 -8.88 -14.51
CA LEU A 26 -12.62 -8.03 -13.88
C LEU A 26 -12.73 -6.69 -14.59
N PRO A 27 -13.92 -6.06 -14.59
CA PRO A 27 -14.05 -4.67 -15.01
C PRO A 27 -13.11 -3.78 -14.20
N GLU A 28 -12.59 -2.70 -14.82
CA GLU A 28 -11.66 -1.79 -14.16
C GLU A 28 -12.20 -1.30 -12.81
N ASN A 29 -13.51 -1.07 -12.70
CA ASN A 29 -14.16 -0.58 -11.48
C ASN A 29 -14.57 -1.70 -10.51
N HIS A 30 -13.84 -2.82 -10.45
CA HIS A 30 -14.16 -3.89 -9.50
C HIS A 30 -13.52 -3.61 -8.13
N PRO A 31 -14.28 -3.60 -7.01
CA PRO A 31 -13.75 -3.29 -5.67
C PRO A 31 -12.57 -4.18 -5.25
N THR A 32 -12.53 -5.43 -5.69
CA THR A 32 -11.41 -6.36 -5.42
C THR A 32 -10.05 -5.79 -5.86
N ILE A 33 -9.99 -5.07 -6.98
CA ILE A 33 -8.74 -4.47 -7.48
C ILE A 33 -8.18 -3.47 -6.44
N ALA A 34 -9.05 -2.70 -5.79
CA ALA A 34 -8.63 -1.77 -4.74
C ALA A 34 -8.11 -2.51 -3.49
N VAL A 35 -8.81 -3.56 -3.06
CA VAL A 35 -8.38 -4.40 -1.93
C VAL A 35 -7.00 -5.00 -2.19
N THR A 36 -6.75 -5.50 -3.39
CA THR A 36 -5.45 -6.05 -3.77
C THR A 36 -4.35 -5.00 -3.76
N HIS A 37 -4.61 -3.79 -4.28
CA HIS A 37 -3.68 -2.67 -4.16
C HIS A 37 -3.35 -2.29 -2.70
N PHE A 38 -4.34 -2.33 -1.81
CA PHE A 38 -4.13 -2.09 -0.39
C PHE A 38 -3.26 -3.18 0.27
N ASN A 39 -3.47 -4.45 -0.08
CA ASN A 39 -2.65 -5.55 0.41
C ASN A 39 -1.19 -5.46 -0.07
N ILE A 40 -0.98 -5.02 -1.31
CA ILE A 40 0.35 -4.72 -1.84
C ILE A 40 1.00 -3.58 -1.03
N ALA A 41 0.25 -2.52 -0.73
CA ALA A 41 0.75 -1.39 0.07
C ALA A 41 1.18 -1.80 1.49
N THR A 42 0.39 -2.65 2.16
CA THR A 42 0.73 -3.15 3.51
C THR A 42 1.98 -4.02 3.48
N THR A 43 2.12 -4.85 2.45
CA THR A 43 3.29 -5.69 2.23
C THR A 43 4.55 -4.85 2.00
N TYR A 44 4.49 -3.82 1.15
CA TYR A 44 5.61 -2.89 0.95
C TYR A 44 5.98 -2.13 2.24
N THR A 45 5.00 -1.72 3.04
CA THR A 45 5.26 -1.09 4.34
C THR A 45 5.98 -2.02 5.31
N GLY A 46 5.63 -3.32 5.29
CA GLY A 46 6.29 -4.38 6.04
C GLY A 46 7.76 -4.61 5.63
N LEU A 47 8.05 -4.44 4.33
CA LEU A 47 9.39 -4.49 3.75
C LEU A 47 10.20 -3.18 3.91
N GLY A 48 9.61 -2.14 4.49
CA GLY A 48 10.26 -0.82 4.62
C GLY A 48 10.33 -0.01 3.32
N ARG A 49 9.68 -0.48 2.26
CA ARG A 49 9.56 0.14 0.93
C ARG A 49 8.41 1.15 0.93
N LEU A 50 8.61 2.26 1.66
CA LEU A 50 7.52 3.21 1.95
C LEU A 50 7.02 3.95 0.71
N ASP A 51 7.88 4.17 -0.29
CA ASP A 51 7.50 4.85 -1.53
C ASP A 51 6.55 4.00 -2.37
N GLU A 52 6.88 2.73 -2.59
CA GLU A 52 6.00 1.81 -3.30
C GLU A 52 4.68 1.56 -2.55
N ALA A 53 4.71 1.59 -1.22
CA ALA A 53 3.52 1.51 -0.39
C ALA A 53 2.57 2.70 -0.59
N ILE A 54 3.12 3.92 -0.68
CA ILE A 54 2.34 5.14 -0.95
C ILE A 54 1.65 5.02 -2.31
N VAL A 55 2.41 4.72 -3.36
CA VAL A 55 1.87 4.59 -4.73
C VAL A 55 0.76 3.54 -4.80
N SER A 56 0.97 2.39 -4.16
CA SER A 56 -0.03 1.31 -4.14
C SER A 56 -1.31 1.73 -3.39
N THR A 57 -1.18 2.48 -2.29
CA THR A 57 -2.35 3.02 -1.56
C THR A 57 -3.08 4.09 -2.37
N GLU A 58 -2.37 4.95 -3.11
CA GLU A 58 -2.97 5.96 -3.98
C GLU A 58 -3.80 5.31 -5.10
N ARG A 59 -3.29 4.22 -5.71
CA ARG A 59 -4.03 3.43 -6.70
C ARG A 59 -5.30 2.79 -6.14
N SER A 60 -5.22 2.26 -4.92
CA SER A 60 -6.40 1.75 -4.21
C SER A 60 -7.46 2.85 -4.02
N ILE A 61 -7.06 4.03 -3.54
CA ILE A 61 -7.98 5.16 -3.33
C ILE A 61 -8.61 5.62 -4.65
N GLU A 62 -7.80 5.77 -5.71
CA GLU A 62 -8.29 6.14 -7.04
C GLU A 62 -9.37 5.17 -7.52
N GLN A 63 -9.14 3.88 -7.36
CA GLN A 63 -10.11 2.85 -7.74
C GLN A 63 -11.39 2.93 -6.91
N LEU A 64 -11.27 3.04 -5.58
CA LEU A 64 -12.43 3.15 -4.71
C LEU A 64 -13.31 4.36 -5.03
N LEU A 65 -12.71 5.49 -5.44
CA LEU A 65 -13.44 6.69 -5.84
C LEU A 65 -14.21 6.53 -7.15
N LYS A 66 -13.79 5.62 -8.04
CA LYS A 66 -14.55 5.27 -9.26
C LYS A 66 -15.73 4.35 -8.94
N THR A 67 -15.62 3.55 -7.88
CA THR A 67 -16.57 2.47 -7.57
C THR A 67 -17.61 2.81 -6.51
N LEU A 68 -17.22 3.62 -5.52
CA LEU A 68 -17.96 3.79 -4.28
C LEU A 68 -18.07 5.28 -3.91
N PRO A 69 -19.13 5.66 -3.16
CA PRO A 69 -19.22 7.00 -2.60
C PRO A 69 -17.98 7.30 -1.73
N PRO A 70 -17.47 8.55 -1.72
CA PRO A 70 -16.24 8.92 -1.02
C PRO A 70 -16.20 8.60 0.48
N ASN A 71 -17.37 8.37 1.10
CA ASN A 71 -17.53 8.08 2.53
C ASN A 71 -17.60 6.57 2.85
N HIS A 72 -17.32 5.69 1.89
CA HIS A 72 -17.23 4.25 2.15
C HIS A 72 -16.05 3.93 3.10
N SER A 73 -16.25 2.96 3.99
CA SER A 73 -15.28 2.57 5.02
C SER A 73 -13.89 2.27 4.45
N GLU A 74 -13.84 1.49 3.37
CA GLU A 74 -12.59 1.14 2.69
C GLU A 74 -11.80 2.38 2.22
N GLY A 75 -12.49 3.39 1.67
CA GLY A 75 -11.85 4.63 1.22
C GLY A 75 -11.32 5.46 2.40
N ILE A 76 -12.03 5.48 3.52
CA ILE A 76 -11.60 6.15 4.76
C ILE A 76 -10.36 5.45 5.33
N GLU A 77 -10.36 4.13 5.38
CA GLU A 77 -9.24 3.33 5.87
C GLU A 77 -7.97 3.54 5.04
N ASN A 78 -8.09 3.48 3.71
CA ASN A 78 -6.98 3.71 2.80
C ASN A 78 -6.37 5.12 2.96
N ARG A 79 -7.22 6.15 3.13
CA ARG A 79 -6.77 7.53 3.41
C ARG A 79 -6.10 7.67 4.79
N SER A 80 -6.64 7.02 5.82
CA SER A 80 -5.96 6.99 7.13
C SER A 80 -4.61 6.28 7.05
N TYR A 81 -4.53 5.23 6.22
CA TYR A 81 -3.33 4.43 6.05
C TYR A 81 -2.23 5.22 5.34
N ILE A 82 -2.53 5.87 4.21
CA ILE A 82 -1.53 6.65 3.48
C ILE A 82 -0.92 7.78 4.33
N ASP A 83 -1.73 8.44 5.17
CA ASP A 83 -1.26 9.46 6.11
C ASP A 83 -0.24 8.90 7.12
N LYS A 84 -0.49 7.69 7.62
CA LYS A 84 0.44 6.98 8.52
C LYS A 84 1.75 6.65 7.81
N ILE A 85 1.71 6.17 6.56
CA ILE A 85 2.91 5.86 5.78
C ILE A 85 3.72 7.14 5.53
N LYS A 86 3.07 8.22 5.07
CA LYS A 86 3.72 9.52 4.80
C LYS A 86 4.40 10.08 6.06
N ARG A 87 3.73 10.02 7.22
CA ARG A 87 4.35 10.39 8.51
C ARG A 87 5.54 9.51 8.88
N LYS A 88 5.42 8.19 8.73
CA LYS A 88 6.53 7.25 8.99
C LYS A 88 7.74 7.53 8.09
N LYS A 89 7.51 7.87 6.81
CA LYS A 89 8.57 8.25 5.87
C LYS A 89 9.29 9.51 6.30
N ILE A 90 8.56 10.56 6.68
CA ILE A 90 9.14 11.82 7.18
C ILE A 90 9.99 11.57 8.42
N LEU A 91 9.44 10.84 9.40
CA LEU A 91 10.16 10.52 10.63
C LEU A 91 11.45 9.75 10.35
N LYS A 92 11.40 8.73 9.48
CA LYS A 92 12.60 7.96 9.09
C LYS A 92 13.66 8.87 8.47
N GLY A 93 13.27 9.74 7.54
CA GLY A 93 14.20 10.70 6.93
C GLY A 93 14.86 11.66 7.94
N LEU A 94 14.12 12.11 8.95
CA LEU A 94 14.67 12.96 10.03
C LEU A 94 15.69 12.22 10.91
N PHE A 95 15.47 10.93 11.17
CA PHE A 95 16.43 10.11 11.93
C PHE A 95 17.69 9.83 11.11
N ASP A 96 17.54 9.49 9.83
CA ASP A 96 18.66 9.17 8.94
C ASP A 96 19.62 10.39 8.78
N THR A 97 19.10 11.62 8.73
CA THR A 97 19.91 12.85 8.65
C THR A 97 20.64 13.23 9.94
N ASN A 98 20.12 12.80 11.11
CA ASN A 98 20.71 13.16 12.40
C ASN A 98 21.86 12.22 12.83
N THR A 99 21.98 11.05 12.21
CA THR A 99 23.03 10.06 12.52
C THR A 99 24.35 10.25 11.75
N THR A 100 24.41 11.15 10.77
CA THR A 100 25.61 11.42 9.95
C THR A 100 26.45 12.61 10.43
N ASN A 101 26.08 13.27 11.52
CA ASN A 101 26.83 14.39 12.10
C ASN A 101 27.57 13.98 13.39
N PHE A 102 28.52 13.06 13.32
CA PHE A 102 29.54 12.84 14.36
C PHE A 102 30.84 12.33 13.74
#